data_AF-A0A9X7B4G5-F1
#
_entry.id   AF-A0A9X7B4G5-F1
#
_cell.length_a   1.000
_cell.length_b   1.000
_cell.length_c   1.000
_cell.angle_alpha   90.00
_cell.angle_beta   90.00
_cell.angle_gamma   90.00
#
_symmetry.space_group_name_H-M   'P 1'
#
loop_
_entity.id
_entity.type
_entity.pdbx_description
1 polymer ?
#
loop_
_entity_poly.entity_id
_entity_poly.type
_entity_poly.pdbx_seq_one_letter_code
_entity_poly.pdbx_strand_id
1 'polypeptide(L)'
;MYAIIATFDRVFTNKITELQNELTNMMGTNQLAGVEPHITIADYNELDVHLYTEKLGEFVAIQENMDAVTFPSVGIFPTNGTVFLAPIVTDELLKLHHSYHDYF
;
A
#
# COMPACT_ATOMS: atom_id res chain seq x y z
N MET A 1 -4.20 16.39 -0.93
CA MET A 1 -3.29 15.24 -1.00
C MET A 1 -4.13 13.99 -1.19
N TYR A 2 -3.86 13.29 -2.28
CA TYR A 2 -4.45 12.01 -2.66
C TYR A 2 -3.34 10.96 -2.67
N ALA A 3 -3.67 9.72 -2.33
CA ALA A 3 -2.76 8.60 -2.44
C ALA A 3 -3.44 7.49 -3.24
N ILE A 4 -2.67 6.86 -4.11
CA ILE A 4 -3.07 5.67 -4.85
C ILE A 4 -2.43 4.48 -4.16
N ILE A 5 -3.26 3.51 -3.81
CA ILE A 5 -2.87 2.41 -2.96
C ILE A 5 -3.28 1.08 -3.59
N ALA A 6 -2.46 0.05 -3.38
CA ALA A 6 -2.84 -1.33 -3.60
C ALA A 6 -3.29 -1.93 -2.26
N THR A 7 -4.52 -2.45 -2.23
CA THR A 7 -5.10 -3.12 -1.06
C THR A 7 -4.82 -4.61 -1.08
N PHE A 8 -4.79 -5.23 0.08
CA PHE A 8 -4.64 -6.68 0.20
C PHE A 8 -5.99 -7.39 0.16
N ASP A 9 -5.95 -8.71 -0.02
CA ASP A 9 -7.13 -9.52 0.22
C ASP A 9 -7.56 -9.46 1.71
N ARG A 10 -8.80 -9.85 1.95
CA ARG A 10 -9.39 -9.78 3.30
C ARG A 10 -8.64 -10.63 4.33
N VAL A 11 -8.04 -11.75 3.92
CA VAL A 11 -7.34 -12.66 4.84
C VAL A 11 -6.07 -11.99 5.36
N PHE A 12 -5.27 -11.42 4.47
CA PHE A 12 -4.05 -10.74 4.84
C PHE A 12 -4.32 -9.42 5.58
N THR A 13 -5.32 -8.65 5.14
CA THR A 13 -5.77 -7.43 5.83
C THR A 13 -6.16 -7.68 7.29
N ASN A 14 -6.93 -8.74 7.56
CA ASN A 14 -7.30 -9.09 8.93
C ASN A 14 -6.06 -9.41 9.78
N LYS A 15 -5.11 -10.17 9.23
CA LYS A 15 -3.88 -10.56 9.94
C LYS A 15 -3.00 -9.35 10.28
N ILE A 16 -2.88 -8.38 9.37
CA ILE A 16 -2.15 -7.14 9.67
C ILE A 16 -2.89 -6.31 10.72
N THR A 17 -4.22 -6.20 10.62
CA THR A 17 -5.03 -5.47 11.59
C THR A 17 -4.89 -6.05 13.00
N GLU A 18 -4.84 -7.38 13.14
CA GLU A 18 -4.58 -8.05 14.42
C GLU A 18 -3.21 -7.67 14.99
N LEU A 19 -2.15 -7.75 14.19
CA LEU A 19 -0.79 -7.35 14.60
C LEU A 19 -0.72 -5.87 15.01
N GLN A 20 -1.38 -4.99 14.27
CA GLN A 20 -1.47 -3.57 14.61
C GLN A 20 -2.17 -3.33 15.95
N ASN A 21 -3.24 -4.08 16.24
CA ASN A 21 -3.94 -4.01 17.52
C ASN A 21 -3.06 -4.50 18.68
N GLU A 22 -2.31 -5.58 18.48
CA GLU A 22 -1.34 -6.08 19.48
C GLU A 22 -0.26 -5.03 19.78
N LEU A 23 0.36 -4.47 18.74
CA LEU A 23 1.38 -3.42 18.87
C LEU A 23 0.82 -2.16 19.55
N THR A 24 -0.39 -1.76 19.18
CA THR A 24 -1.10 -0.63 19.79
C THR A 24 -1.28 -0.83 21.29
N ASN A 25 -1.73 -2.02 21.70
CA ASN A 25 -1.96 -2.34 23.12
C ASN A 25 -0.66 -2.28 23.93
N MET A 26 0.48 -2.62 23.32
CA MET A 26 1.79 -2.50 23.96
C MET A 26 2.30 -1.05 24.04
N MET A 27 2.05 -0.25 23.00
CA MET A 27 2.57 1.11 22.86
C MET A 27 1.69 2.17 23.54
N GLY A 28 0.44 1.82 23.90
CA GLY A 28 -0.51 2.73 24.55
C GLY A 28 -1.03 3.86 23.65
N THR A 29 -0.69 3.85 22.36
CA THR A 29 -1.15 4.81 21.35
C THR A 29 -1.49 4.07 20.05
N ASN A 30 -2.58 4.46 19.38
CA ASN A 30 -2.99 3.87 18.11
C ASN A 30 -2.96 4.91 16.98
N GLN A 31 -1.76 5.29 16.52
CA GLN A 31 -1.64 6.20 15.37
C GLN A 31 -2.12 5.57 14.05
N LEU A 32 -2.35 4.26 14.03
CA LEU A 32 -2.76 3.49 12.84
C LEU A 32 -4.23 3.04 12.92
N ALA A 33 -4.99 3.49 13.92
CA ALA A 33 -6.37 3.09 14.12
C ALA A 33 -7.22 3.41 12.89
N GLY A 34 -7.78 2.39 12.25
CA GLY A 34 -8.70 2.56 11.12
C GLY A 34 -8.02 2.85 9.77
N VAL A 35 -6.68 2.79 9.68
CA VAL A 35 -5.99 2.80 8.38
C VAL A 35 -5.98 1.38 7.82
N GLU A 36 -6.63 1.18 6.68
CA GLU A 36 -6.60 -0.10 5.99
C GLU A 36 -5.16 -0.43 5.56
N PRO A 37 -4.63 -1.63 5.86
CA PRO A 37 -3.32 -2.07 5.38
C PRO A 37 -3.20 -1.98 3.85
N HIS A 38 -2.15 -1.32 3.37
CA HIS A 38 -1.94 -1.09 1.94
C HIS A 38 -0.47 -0.92 1.56
N ILE A 39 -0.20 -0.94 0.25
CA ILE A 39 1.04 -0.46 -0.36
C ILE A 39 0.72 0.86 -1.07
N THR A 40 1.43 1.94 -0.75
CA THR A 40 1.32 3.20 -1.50
C THR A 40 2.06 3.07 -2.83
N ILE A 41 1.38 3.39 -3.92
CA ILE A 41 1.94 3.38 -5.29
C ILE A 41 2.38 4.79 -5.69
N ALA A 42 1.56 5.81 -5.41
CA ALA A 42 1.88 7.21 -5.70
C ALA A 42 1.06 8.16 -4.84
N ASP A 43 1.51 9.41 -4.75
CA ASP A 43 0.83 10.51 -4.09
C ASP A 43 0.72 11.75 -5.00
N TYR A 44 -0.37 12.50 -4.82
CA TYR A 44 -0.66 13.71 -5.60
C TYR A 44 -1.14 14.82 -4.68
N ASN A 45 -0.65 16.04 -4.88
CA ASN A 45 -1.15 17.21 -4.13
C ASN A 45 -2.58 17.56 -4.56
N GLU A 46 -2.81 17.60 -5.86
CA GLU A 46 -4.06 17.92 -6.53
C GLU A 46 -4.37 16.87 -7.60
N LEU A 47 -5.64 16.51 -7.74
CA LEU A 47 -6.09 15.42 -8.60
C LEU A 47 -7.55 15.67 -9.01
N ASP A 48 -7.85 15.64 -10.30
CA ASP A 48 -9.25 15.56 -10.76
C ASP A 48 -9.73 14.13 -10.52
N VAL A 49 -10.45 13.92 -9.42
CA VAL A 49 -10.88 12.59 -8.97
C VAL A 49 -11.74 11.89 -10.03
N HIS A 50 -12.56 12.62 -10.78
CA HIS A 50 -13.45 11.99 -11.74
C HIS A 50 -12.67 11.43 -12.93
N LEU A 51 -11.87 12.29 -13.58
CA LEU A 51 -11.02 11.87 -14.70
C LEU A 51 -10.00 10.81 -14.27
N TYR A 52 -9.44 10.97 -13.08
CA TYR A 52 -8.46 10.03 -12.56
C TYR A 52 -9.05 8.65 -12.30
N THR A 53 -10.27 8.58 -11.76
CA THR A 53 -10.94 7.29 -11.49
C THR A 53 -11.19 6.51 -12.79
N GLU A 54 -11.59 7.19 -13.86
CA GLU A 54 -11.76 6.58 -15.19
C GLU A 54 -10.45 6.00 -15.71
N LYS A 55 -9.39 6.82 -15.73
CA LYS A 55 -8.04 6.39 -16.15
C LYS A 55 -7.47 5.26 -15.31
N LEU A 56 -7.71 5.27 -13.99
CA LEU A 56 -7.28 4.20 -13.11
C LEU A 56 -7.99 2.88 -13.46
N GLY A 57 -9.28 2.95 -13.79
CA GLY A 57 -10.03 1.79 -14.28
C GLY A 57 -9.42 1.21 -15.56
N GLU A 58 -9.06 2.06 -16.53
CA GLU A 58 -8.39 1.64 -17.77
C GLU A 58 -7.02 1.01 -17.49
N PHE A 59 -6.21 1.64 -16.65
CA PHE A 59 -4.89 1.14 -16.26
C PHE A 59 -4.96 -0.24 -15.61
N VAL A 60 -5.86 -0.41 -14.63
CA VAL A 60 -6.02 -1.68 -13.91
C VAL A 60 -6.56 -2.78 -14.84
N ALA A 61 -7.45 -2.45 -15.79
CA ALA A 61 -8.02 -3.42 -16.72
C ALA A 61 -6.99 -4.06 -17.67
N ILE A 62 -5.85 -3.39 -17.90
CA ILE A 62 -4.77 -3.90 -18.76
C ILE A 62 -3.60 -4.53 -17.98
N GLN A 63 -3.63 -4.50 -16.64
CA GLN A 63 -2.57 -5.12 -15.85
C GLN A 63 -2.70 -6.65 -15.84
N GLU A 64 -1.56 -7.32 -15.96
CA GLU A 64 -1.47 -8.77 -15.77
C GLU A 64 -1.59 -9.12 -14.28
N ASN A 65 -2.06 -10.32 -13.98
CA ASN A 65 -1.99 -10.84 -12.61
C ASN A 65 -0.54 -10.90 -12.16
N MET A 66 -0.27 -10.36 -10.98
CA MET A 66 1.04 -10.40 -10.34
C MET A 66 1.08 -11.53 -9.31
N ASP A 67 2.25 -12.12 -9.13
CA ASP A 67 2.51 -13.04 -8.02
C ASP A 67 2.29 -12.37 -6.66
N ALA A 68 2.05 -13.19 -5.65
CA ALA A 68 1.79 -12.68 -4.30
C ALA A 68 3.02 -11.92 -3.75
N VAL A 69 2.80 -10.67 -3.32
CA VAL A 69 3.83 -9.90 -2.61
C VAL A 69 4.05 -10.49 -1.23
N THR A 70 5.31 -10.78 -0.90
CA THR A 70 5.69 -11.35 0.41
C THR A 70 6.36 -10.30 1.28
N PHE A 71 6.12 -10.39 2.59
CA PHE A 71 6.60 -9.43 3.59
C PHE A 71 7.40 -10.15 4.69
N PRO A 72 8.67 -10.52 4.43
CA PRO A 72 9.46 -11.34 5.35
C PRO A 72 10.06 -10.56 6.52
N SER A 73 9.99 -9.23 6.50
CA SER A 73 10.70 -8.39 7.46
C SER A 73 9.91 -7.12 7.82
N VAL A 74 10.32 -6.51 8.94
CA VAL A 74 9.80 -5.23 9.43
C VAL A 74 10.87 -4.16 9.23
N GLY A 75 10.47 -3.02 8.68
CA GLY A 75 11.29 -1.82 8.55
C GLY A 75 10.86 -0.73 9.53
N ILE A 76 11.80 0.17 9.83
CA ILE A 76 11.56 1.34 10.70
C ILE A 76 12.15 2.57 10.04
N PHE A 77 11.41 3.67 10.02
CA PHE A 77 11.93 5.01 9.74
C PHE A 77 12.25 5.70 11.08
N PRO A 78 13.53 5.81 11.48
CA PRO A 78 13.89 6.24 12.84
C PRO A 78 13.53 7.70 13.14
N THR A 79 13.42 8.54 12.11
CA THR A 79 13.20 9.98 12.24
C THR A 79 11.76 10.35 12.56
N ASN A 80 10.78 9.55 12.11
CA ASN A 80 9.35 9.79 12.35
C ASN A 80 8.69 8.65 13.15
N GLY A 81 9.44 7.58 13.47
CA GLY A 81 8.95 6.46 14.26
C GLY A 81 8.01 5.52 13.52
N THR A 82 7.92 5.61 12.19
CA THR A 82 7.08 4.70 11.39
C THR A 82 7.64 3.28 11.42
N VAL A 83 6.76 2.31 11.66
CA VAL A 83 7.03 0.86 11.51
C VAL A 83 6.21 0.36 10.33
N PHE A 84 6.83 -0.42 9.43
CA PHE A 84 6.15 -0.94 8.25
C PHE A 84 6.59 -2.37 7.93
N LEU A 85 5.73 -3.11 7.22
CA LEU A 85 6.09 -4.40 6.65
C LEU A 85 6.88 -4.15 5.35
N ALA A 86 8.11 -4.66 5.29
CA ALA A 86 8.95 -4.48 4.10
C ALA A 86 8.67 -5.61 3.08
N PRO A 87 8.19 -5.29 1.87
CA PRO A 87 7.97 -6.29 0.84
C PRO A 87 9.28 -6.79 0.24
N ILE A 88 9.29 -8.00 -0.31
CA ILE A 88 10.31 -8.39 -1.29
C ILE A 88 10.06 -7.59 -2.56
N VAL A 89 11.07 -6.82 -2.99
CA VAL A 89 11.03 -6.07 -4.25
C VAL A 89 11.29 -7.04 -5.40
N THR A 90 10.23 -7.55 -6.02
CA THR A 90 10.31 -8.41 -7.21
C THR A 90 10.27 -7.58 -8.49
N ASP A 91 10.67 -8.20 -9.60
CA ASP A 91 10.60 -7.56 -10.92
C ASP A 91 9.15 -7.25 -11.32
N GLU A 92 8.16 -8.06 -10.94
CA GLU A 92 6.75 -7.77 -11.22
C GLU A 92 6.23 -6.57 -10.42
N LEU A 93 6.63 -6.45 -9.14
CA LEU A 93 6.24 -5.30 -8.31
C LEU A 93 6.85 -4.01 -8.85
N LEU A 94 8.12 -4.06 -9.30
CA LEU A 94 8.76 -2.94 -9.97
C LEU A 94 8.09 -2.63 -11.32
N LYS A 95 7.73 -3.65 -12.11
CA LYS A 95 7.01 -3.48 -13.38
C LYS A 95 5.66 -2.79 -13.15
N LEU A 96 4.89 -3.19 -12.14
CA LEU A 96 3.62 -2.52 -11.78
C LEU A 96 3.85 -1.04 -11.47
N HIS A 97 4.82 -0.75 -10.61
CA HIS A 97 5.15 0.61 -10.20
C HIS A 97 5.61 1.47 -11.39
N HIS A 98 6.49 0.96 -12.25
CA HIS A 98 6.93 1.67 -13.46
C HIS A 98 5.81 1.85 -14.47
N SER A 99 5.01 0.80 -14.73
CA SER A 99 3.90 0.88 -15.68
C SER A 99 2.86 1.91 -15.25
N TYR A 100 2.63 2.02 -13.94
CA TYR A 100 1.78 3.05 -13.36
C TYR A 100 2.32 4.46 -13.66
N HIS A 101 3.60 4.71 -13.40
CA HIS A 101 4.22 6.03 -13.64
C HIS A 101 4.45 6.36 -15.12
N ASP A 102 4.49 5.36 -16.01
CA ASP A 102 4.52 5.60 -17.45
C ASP A 102 3.13 5.97 -18.00
N TYR A 103 2.05 5.55 -17.32
CA TYR A 103 0.66 5.82 -17.72
C TYR A 103 0.12 7.17 -17.20
N PHE A 104 0.54 7.60 -16.01
CA PHE A 104 0.05 8.79 -15.30
C PHE A 104 1.09 9.90 -15.22
#